data_AF-A0A397EQU1-F1
#
_entry.id   AF-A0A397EQU1-F1
#
_cell.length_a   1.000
_cell.length_b   1.000
_cell.length_c   1.000
_cell.angle_alpha   90.00
_cell.angle_beta   90.00
_cell.angle_gamma   90.00
#
_symmetry.space_group_name_H-M   'P 1'
#
loop_
_entity.id
_entity.type
_entity.pdbx_description
1 polymer ?
#
loop_
_entity_poly.entity_id
_entity_poly.type
_entity_poly.pdbx_seq_one_letter_code
_entity_poly.pdbx_strand_id
1 'polypeptide(L)'
;MVLMDRVEVGADMGMVFASKGWDGEPESRKMDMQVRDRMVHLLYLLTDRHDVVRVAVASLPDAMRRLVGVVTSCVGRAESARLAVGVLANLSLAPATLPYFLPIEKDMALVAMSDPSLAGMLANIMADVYGMNSL
;
A
#
# COMPACT_ATOMS: atom_id res chain seq x y z
N MET A 1 0.42 -77.58 -0.52
CA MET A 1 -0.32 -77.45 0.76
C MET A 1 -0.68 -75.97 0.89
N VAL A 2 -1.99 -75.71 0.96
CA VAL A 2 -2.71 -74.43 1.15
C VAL A 2 -2.21 -73.76 2.45
N LEU A 3 -2.16 -72.45 2.74
CA LEU A 3 -3.06 -71.26 2.64
C LEU A 3 -2.16 -69.99 2.55
N MET A 4 -2.45 -68.92 1.78
CA MET A 4 -3.48 -67.86 1.93
C MET A 4 -3.43 -67.06 3.25
N ASP A 5 -3.71 -65.74 3.13
CA ASP A 5 -3.84 -64.66 4.12
C ASP A 5 -2.54 -63.92 4.52
N ARG A 6 -2.38 -62.59 4.41
CA ARG A 6 -3.30 -61.45 4.24
C ARG A 6 -2.58 -60.28 3.58
N VAL A 7 -3.33 -59.53 2.76
CA VAL A 7 -3.03 -58.15 2.37
C VAL A 7 -3.34 -57.26 3.58
N GLU A 8 -2.37 -56.47 4.03
CA GLU A 8 -2.64 -55.30 4.88
C GLU A 8 -2.08 -54.05 4.20
N VAL A 9 -3.01 -53.33 3.57
CA VAL A 9 -2.88 -51.96 3.10
C VAL A 9 -2.65 -51.08 4.32
N GLY A 10 -1.41 -50.61 4.51
CA GLY A 10 -1.09 -49.58 5.50
C GLY A 10 -1.57 -48.21 5.02
N ALA A 11 -2.89 -48.01 5.02
CA ALA A 11 -3.47 -46.69 5.06
C ALA A 11 -3.62 -46.28 6.53
N ASP A 12 -3.15 -45.07 6.81
CA ASP A 12 -3.64 -44.13 7.81
C ASP A 12 -2.68 -43.73 8.95
N MET A 13 -2.79 -42.44 9.24
CA MET A 13 -2.35 -41.70 10.44
C MET A 13 -0.94 -41.13 10.49
N GLY A 14 -0.87 -39.82 10.23
CA GLY A 14 0.07 -38.96 10.95
C GLY A 14 0.73 -37.83 10.17
N MET A 15 0.22 -37.41 9.01
CA MET A 15 0.54 -36.06 8.53
C MET A 15 -0.20 -35.07 9.43
N VAL A 16 0.42 -34.72 10.54
CA VAL A 16 0.04 -33.55 11.33
C VAL A 16 0.29 -32.36 10.42
N PHE A 17 -0.74 -31.99 9.67
CA PHE A 17 -0.89 -30.61 9.25
C PHE A 17 -0.80 -29.82 10.55
N ALA A 18 0.37 -29.23 10.78
CA ALA A 18 0.44 -28.03 11.59
C ALA A 18 -0.37 -27.00 10.79
N SER A 19 -1.69 -27.10 10.89
CA SER A 19 -2.58 -25.96 10.95
C SER A 19 -2.09 -25.17 12.15
N LYS A 20 -0.99 -24.46 11.93
CA LYS A 20 -0.62 -23.31 12.71
C LYS A 20 -1.83 -22.41 12.50
N GLY A 21 -2.76 -22.50 13.44
CA GLY A 21 -3.88 -21.60 13.55
C GLY A 21 -3.28 -20.24 13.29
N TRP A 22 -3.71 -19.63 12.19
CA TRP A 22 -3.41 -18.24 11.94
C TRP A 22 -4.21 -17.51 13.01
N ASP A 23 -3.66 -17.50 14.23
CA ASP A 23 -4.14 -16.68 15.32
C ASP A 23 -4.22 -15.29 14.72
N GLY A 24 -5.46 -14.82 14.60
CA GLY A 24 -5.78 -13.60 13.87
C GLY A 24 -4.80 -12.50 14.28
N GLU A 25 -4.39 -11.69 13.31
CA GLU A 25 -3.43 -10.61 13.55
C GLU A 25 -3.68 -9.94 14.90
N PRO A 26 -2.65 -9.80 15.75
CA PRO A 26 -2.84 -9.35 17.13
C PRO A 26 -3.66 -8.06 17.13
N GLU A 27 -4.70 -7.99 17.96
CA GLU A 27 -5.69 -6.89 17.91
C GLU A 27 -5.06 -5.50 17.96
N SER A 28 -3.90 -5.36 18.60
CA SER A 28 -3.10 -4.14 18.58
C SER A 28 -2.73 -3.69 17.17
N ARG A 29 -2.27 -4.60 16.30
CA ARG A 29 -1.94 -4.29 14.90
C ARG A 29 -3.18 -3.87 14.11
N LYS A 30 -4.33 -4.48 14.37
CA LYS A 30 -5.60 -4.09 13.71
C LYS A 30 -6.02 -2.68 14.11
N MET A 31 -5.87 -2.32 15.39
CA MET A 31 -6.19 -0.98 15.87
C MET A 31 -5.23 0.07 15.27
N ASP A 32 -3.92 -0.23 15.22
CA ASP A 32 -2.92 0.64 14.59
C ASP A 32 -3.23 0.90 13.10
N MET A 33 -3.72 -0.12 12.38
CA MET A 33 -4.14 0.03 10.99
C MET A 33 -5.36 0.91 10.82
N GLN A 34 -6.40 0.76 11.66
CA GLN A 34 -7.59 1.60 11.59
C GLN A 34 -7.27 3.07 11.90
N VAL A 35 -6.42 3.32 12.89
CA VAL A 35 -5.94 4.67 13.21
C VAL A 35 -5.19 5.25 12.02
N ARG A 36 -4.27 4.49 11.41
CA ARG A 36 -3.55 4.91 10.22
C ARG A 36 -4.50 5.25 9.06
N ASP A 37 -5.47 4.39 8.77
CA ASP A 37 -6.44 4.60 7.69
C ASP A 37 -7.24 5.91 7.92
N ARG A 38 -7.66 6.18 9.15
CA ARG A 38 -8.34 7.43 9.52
C ARG A 38 -7.44 8.66 9.40
N MET A 39 -6.17 8.54 9.80
CA MET A 39 -5.20 9.62 9.68
C MET A 39 -4.88 9.96 8.23
N VAL A 40 -4.77 8.96 7.35
CA VAL A 40 -4.58 9.16 5.91
C VAL A 40 -5.79 9.87 5.30
N HIS A 41 -7.01 9.50 5.71
CA HIS A 41 -8.22 10.19 5.27
C HIS A 41 -8.23 11.66 5.75
N LEU A 42 -7.87 11.93 7.00
CA LEU A 42 -7.76 13.31 7.49
C LEU A 42 -6.71 14.10 6.70
N LEU A 43 -5.56 13.49 6.42
CA LEU A 43 -4.50 14.10 5.63
C LEU A 43 -4.94 14.41 4.21
N TYR A 44 -5.73 13.53 3.59
CA TYR A 44 -6.37 13.78 2.29
C TYR A 44 -7.25 15.03 2.33
N LEU A 45 -8.14 15.14 3.31
CA LEU A 45 -9.03 16.30 3.46
C LEU A 45 -8.27 17.62 3.72
N LEU A 46 -7.17 17.55 4.48
CA LEU A 46 -6.34 18.72 4.78
C LEU A 46 -5.54 19.19 3.57
N THR A 47 -4.97 18.26 2.81
CA THR A 47 -4.18 18.56 1.61
C THR A 47 -5.04 18.99 0.42
N ASP A 48 -6.31 18.59 0.38
CA ASP A 48 -7.26 19.01 -0.66
C ASP A 48 -7.48 20.54 -0.66
N ARG A 49 -7.55 21.17 0.52
CA ARG A 49 -8.03 22.56 0.67
C ARG A 49 -6.98 23.66 0.58
N HIS A 50 -5.72 23.40 0.96
CA HIS A 50 -4.74 24.47 1.18
C HIS A 50 -3.34 24.13 0.68
N ASP A 51 -2.79 24.97 -0.19
CA ASP A 51 -1.40 24.82 -0.69
C ASP A 51 -0.35 24.90 0.42
N VAL A 52 -0.59 25.75 1.43
CA VAL A 52 0.29 25.86 2.61
C VAL A 52 0.41 24.51 3.31
N VAL A 53 -0.70 23.76 3.41
CA VAL A 53 -0.70 22.43 4.02
C VAL A 53 0.02 21.43 3.12
N ARG A 54 -0.19 21.47 1.80
CA ARG A 54 0.52 20.61 0.84
C ARG A 54 2.04 20.76 0.98
N VAL A 55 2.54 21.99 1.00
CA VAL A 55 3.98 22.29 1.18
C VAL A 55 4.46 21.88 2.57
N ALA A 56 3.70 22.17 3.62
CA ALA A 56 4.07 21.75 4.97
C ALA A 56 4.20 20.22 5.08
N VAL A 57 3.25 19.47 4.50
CA VAL A 57 3.28 18.00 4.49
C VAL A 57 4.46 17.47 3.67
N ALA A 58 4.69 18.00 2.46
CA ALA A 58 5.78 17.55 1.59
C ALA A 58 7.18 17.85 2.18
N SER A 59 7.32 18.96 2.90
CA SER A 59 8.58 19.38 3.54
C SER A 59 8.91 18.63 4.83
N LEU A 60 7.96 17.87 5.40
CA LEU A 60 8.23 17.04 6.57
C LEU A 60 9.24 15.92 6.22
N PRO A 61 10.24 15.67 7.09
CA PRO A 61 11.19 14.59 6.89
C PRO A 61 10.49 13.25 6.70
N ASP A 62 10.90 12.51 5.67
CA ASP A 62 10.38 11.18 5.31
C ASP A 62 8.89 11.10 4.98
N ALA A 63 8.14 12.20 4.95
CA ALA A 63 6.70 12.16 4.72
C ALA A 63 6.34 11.51 3.38
N MET A 64 7.03 11.91 2.31
CA MET A 64 6.85 11.34 0.97
C MET A 64 7.14 9.83 0.95
N ARG A 65 8.26 9.40 1.55
CA ARG A 65 8.64 7.99 1.63
C ARG A 65 7.63 7.17 2.46
N ARG A 66 7.14 7.73 3.57
CA ARG A 66 6.12 7.10 4.41
C ARG A 66 4.78 6.99 3.69
N LEU A 67 4.38 8.00 2.91
CA LEU A 67 3.17 7.95 2.09
C LEU A 67 3.23 6.80 1.09
N VAL A 68 4.34 6.64 0.36
CA VAL A 68 4.52 5.49 -0.55
C VAL A 68 4.60 4.16 0.21
N GLY A 69 5.21 4.15 1.39
CA GLY A 69 5.16 3.01 2.31
C GLY A 69 3.73 2.62 2.71
N VAL A 70 2.83 3.60 2.90
CA VAL A 70 1.41 3.32 3.14
C VAL A 70 0.77 2.71 1.90
N VAL A 71 0.99 3.27 0.71
CA VAL A 71 0.44 2.75 -0.55
C VAL A 71 0.84 1.28 -0.76
N THR A 72 2.12 0.96 -0.59
CA THR A 72 2.63 -0.42 -0.71
C THR A 72 2.14 -1.35 0.39
N SER A 73 1.96 -0.87 1.63
CA SER A 73 1.42 -1.67 2.74
C SER A 73 -0.07 -1.98 2.62
N CYS A 74 -0.80 -1.22 1.80
CA CYS A 74 -2.23 -1.36 1.59
C CYS A 74 -2.58 -2.20 0.35
N VAL A 75 -1.62 -2.92 -0.24
CA VAL A 75 -1.88 -3.88 -1.33
C VAL A 75 -2.95 -4.89 -0.88
N GLY A 76 -4.08 -4.92 -1.58
CA GLY A 76 -5.26 -5.71 -1.22
C GLY A 76 -6.36 -4.95 -0.43
N ARG A 77 -6.11 -3.72 0.02
CA ARG A 77 -7.07 -2.81 0.67
C ARG A 77 -7.24 -1.55 -0.18
N ALA A 78 -8.11 -1.66 -1.18
CA ALA A 78 -8.24 -0.67 -2.25
C ALA A 78 -8.51 0.76 -1.76
N GLU A 79 -9.29 0.95 -0.69
CA GLU A 79 -9.73 2.29 -0.26
C GLU A 79 -8.61 3.11 0.39
N SER A 80 -7.89 2.55 1.38
CA SER A 80 -6.77 3.26 2.03
C SER A 80 -5.63 3.56 1.07
N ALA A 81 -5.32 2.62 0.15
CA ALA A 81 -4.30 2.83 -0.86
C ALA A 81 -4.68 3.98 -1.80
N ARG A 82 -5.95 4.04 -2.24
CA ARG A 82 -6.48 5.15 -3.05
C ARG A 82 -6.42 6.47 -2.33
N LEU A 83 -6.74 6.52 -1.03
CA LEU A 83 -6.63 7.75 -0.24
C LEU A 83 -5.18 8.23 -0.13
N ALA A 84 -4.23 7.31 0.10
CA ALA A 84 -2.80 7.67 0.16
C ALA A 84 -2.28 8.17 -1.21
N VAL A 85 -2.69 7.54 -2.32
CA VAL A 85 -2.41 8.04 -3.67
C VAL A 85 -3.11 9.38 -3.91
N GLY A 86 -4.32 9.57 -3.39
CA GLY A 86 -5.05 10.84 -3.43
C GLY A 86 -4.33 11.97 -2.70
N VAL A 87 -3.68 11.68 -1.55
CA VAL A 87 -2.80 12.65 -0.89
C VAL A 87 -1.65 13.02 -1.83
N LEU A 88 -0.98 12.05 -2.46
CA LEU A 88 0.09 12.33 -3.42
C LEU A 88 -0.41 13.18 -4.61
N ALA A 89 -1.61 12.91 -5.12
CA ALA A 89 -2.23 13.75 -6.16
C ALA A 89 -2.50 15.17 -5.68
N ASN A 90 -3.01 15.35 -4.46
CA ASN A 90 -3.21 16.69 -3.92
C ASN A 90 -1.88 17.43 -3.77
N LEU A 91 -0.82 16.73 -3.38
CA LEU A 91 0.51 17.33 -3.29
C LEU A 91 1.01 17.78 -4.66
N SER A 92 0.85 17.00 -5.73
CA SER A 92 1.35 17.36 -7.07
C SER A 92 0.71 18.60 -7.68
N LEU A 93 -0.46 19.02 -7.19
CA LEU A 93 -1.13 20.25 -7.62
C LEU A 93 -0.39 21.53 -7.21
N ALA A 94 0.48 21.48 -6.19
CA ALA A 94 1.23 22.63 -5.71
C ALA A 94 2.66 22.64 -6.30
N PRO A 95 3.05 23.64 -7.12
CA PRO A 95 4.36 23.64 -7.78
C PRO A 95 5.56 23.54 -6.82
N ALA A 96 5.42 24.09 -5.60
CA ALA A 96 6.45 24.04 -4.57
C ALA A 96 6.71 22.63 -4.01
N THR A 97 5.81 21.66 -4.23
CA THR A 97 5.97 20.29 -3.74
C THR A 97 6.67 19.38 -4.77
N LEU A 98 6.74 19.78 -6.04
CA LEU A 98 7.26 18.94 -7.13
C LEU A 98 8.67 18.38 -6.87
N PRO A 99 9.64 19.15 -6.32
CA PRO A 99 10.97 18.61 -6.02
C PRO A 99 10.97 17.44 -5.04
N TYR A 100 9.93 17.32 -4.19
CA TYR A 100 9.83 16.26 -3.19
C TYR A 100 9.35 14.91 -3.77
N PHE A 101 8.95 14.86 -5.05
CA PHE A 101 8.59 13.61 -5.73
C PHE A 101 9.80 12.83 -6.26
N LEU A 102 10.91 13.50 -6.55
CA LEU A 102 12.12 12.86 -7.08
C LEU A 102 12.63 11.67 -6.24
N PRO A 103 12.66 11.74 -4.88
CA PRO A 103 13.14 10.63 -4.06
C PRO A 103 12.24 9.40 -4.05
N ILE A 104 10.96 9.54 -4.45
CA ILE A 104 9.96 8.47 -4.39
C ILE A 104 9.52 7.97 -5.77
N GLU A 105 10.05 8.56 -6.84
CA GLU A 105 9.67 8.31 -8.23
C GLU A 105 9.71 6.81 -8.58
N LYS A 106 10.83 6.16 -8.26
CA LYS A 106 11.03 4.74 -8.52
C LYS A 106 9.99 3.87 -7.81
N ASP A 107 9.69 4.19 -6.56
CA ASP A 107 8.76 3.41 -5.75
C ASP A 107 7.31 3.57 -6.26
N MET A 108 6.94 4.79 -6.69
CA MET A 108 5.66 5.03 -7.36
C MET A 108 5.52 4.24 -8.66
N ALA A 109 6.56 4.20 -9.50
CA ALA A 109 6.56 3.41 -10.72
C ALA A 109 6.39 1.91 -10.44
N LEU A 110 7.07 1.39 -9.41
CA LEU A 110 6.94 -0.01 -8.98
C LEU A 110 5.51 -0.33 -8.52
N VAL A 111 4.89 0.55 -7.74
CA VAL A 111 3.48 0.38 -7.33
C VAL A 111 2.56 0.36 -8.54
N ALA A 112 2.72 1.30 -9.48
CA ALA A 112 1.88 1.36 -10.67
C ALA A 112 1.96 0.08 -11.52
N MET A 113 3.13 -0.55 -11.59
CA MET A 113 3.30 -1.83 -12.29
C MET A 113 2.70 -3.02 -11.53
N SER A 114 2.63 -2.93 -10.20
CA SER A 114 2.19 -4.03 -9.32
C SER A 114 0.69 -4.01 -9.04
N ASP A 115 0.06 -2.82 -9.02
CA ASP A 115 -1.37 -2.64 -8.75
C ASP A 115 -2.05 -1.86 -9.89
N PRO A 116 -2.72 -2.57 -10.83
CA PRO A 116 -3.45 -1.95 -11.93
C PRO A 116 -4.55 -0.97 -11.48
N SER A 117 -5.09 -1.12 -10.27
CA SER A 117 -6.15 -0.26 -9.77
C SER A 117 -5.66 1.14 -9.37
N LEU A 118 -4.35 1.29 -9.13
CA LEU A 118 -3.69 2.54 -8.77
C LEU A 118 -2.88 3.13 -9.93
N ALA A 119 -2.52 2.31 -10.92
CA ALA A 119 -1.68 2.67 -12.05
C ALA A 119 -2.13 3.96 -12.76
N GLY A 120 -3.42 4.10 -13.05
CA GLY A 120 -3.96 5.28 -13.73
C GLY A 120 -3.81 6.57 -12.93
N MET A 121 -4.06 6.52 -11.61
CA MET A 121 -3.88 7.70 -10.74
C MET A 121 -2.40 8.06 -10.62
N LEU A 122 -1.52 7.08 -10.42
CA LEU A 122 -0.08 7.33 -10.33
C LEU A 122 0.48 7.89 -11.64
N ALA A 123 0.01 7.42 -12.80
CA ALA A 123 0.38 7.97 -14.10
C ALA A 123 -0.03 9.44 -14.23
N ASN A 124 -1.23 9.82 -13.78
CA ASN A 124 -1.67 11.22 -13.78
C ASN A 124 -0.77 12.09 -12.89
N ILE A 125 -0.41 11.62 -11.69
CA ILE A 125 0.50 12.34 -10.80
C ILE A 125 1.85 12.55 -11.47
N MET A 126 2.40 11.52 -12.11
CA MET A 126 3.66 11.63 -12.85
C MET A 126 3.55 12.63 -14.01
N ALA A 127 2.42 12.67 -14.70
CA ALA A 127 2.15 13.66 -15.73
C ALA A 127 2.05 15.09 -15.16
N ASP A 128 1.46 15.28 -13.99
CA ASP A 128 1.39 16.59 -13.34
C ASP A 128 2.79 17.07 -12.90
N VAL A 129 3.59 16.16 -12.32
CA VAL A 129 4.92 16.47 -11.79
C VAL A 129 5.93 16.76 -12.92
N TYR A 130 5.90 15.98 -13.99
CA TYR A 130 6.92 16.03 -15.05
C TYR A 130 6.42 16.65 -16.36
N GLY A 131 5.12 16.59 -16.64
CA GLY A 131 4.52 17.14 -17.85
C GLY A 131 4.43 18.66 -17.88
N MET A 132 4.48 19.33 -16.72
CA MET A 132 4.55 20.81 -16.68
C MET A 132 5.95 21.38 -16.97
N ASN A 133 6.98 20.54 -17.13
CA ASN A 133 8.33 20.94 -17.54
C ASN A 133 8.62 20.73 -19.03
N SER A 134 7.62 20.33 -19.83
CA SER A 134 7.78 20.03 -21.27
C SER A 134 7.15 21.04 -22.23
N LEU A 135 6.86 22.27 -21.77
CA LEU A 135 6.39 23.39 -22.62
C LEU A 135 7.37 24.58 -22.53
#